data_AF-A0A7S2HVQ0-F1
#
_entry.id   AF-A0A7S2HVQ0-F1
#
_cell.length_a   1.000
_cell.length_b   1.000
_cell.length_c   1.000
_cell.angle_alpha   90.00
_cell.angle_beta   90.00
_cell.angle_gamma   90.00
#
_symmetry.space_group_name_H-M   'P 1'
#
loop_
_entity.id
_entity.type
_entity.pdbx_description
1 polymer ?
#
loop_
_entity_poly.entity_id
_entity_poly.type
_entity_poly.pdbx_seq_one_letter_code
_entity_poly.pdbx_strand_id
1 'polypeptide(L)'
;CVQCFEREVAPLFTPLLRVGTAPSLRHNAICLFDDVIEIGGPTAERFVVILLPALRDGFKAKEPYLQQASAYGVCKIAKRFPHRLVAPHTTHDMLGLLLAAVQGEQKDSILAFRLVTENCVSALGSIAFNAAPIDTQDSLIRLWLSHLPLRADEMEARVVHSELCDLIETGHPAIVGKDLAHLPSIIRIFAQLLEETEETSPDMMESIVDKVTLRRLLQILKQMRAQMPAGSLEAAWGGLTEAQRVTVNKSMQRLV
;
A
#
# COMPACT_ATOMS: atom_id res chain seq x y z
N CYS A 1 2.21 26.44 2.10
CA CYS A 1 3.45 26.10 1.39
C CYS A 1 4.50 25.58 2.39
N VAL A 2 5.48 24.79 1.94
CA VAL A 2 6.51 24.17 2.81
C VAL A 2 7.27 25.18 3.66
N GLN A 3 7.56 26.37 3.13
CA GLN A 3 8.22 27.46 3.88
C GLN A 3 7.41 27.94 5.10
N CYS A 4 6.08 27.99 4.98
CA CYS A 4 5.21 28.34 6.10
C CYS A 4 5.23 27.24 7.16
N PHE A 5 5.20 25.97 6.74
CA PHE A 5 5.33 24.84 7.68
C PHE A 5 6.66 24.88 8.42
N GLU A 6 7.77 25.10 7.71
CA GLU A 6 9.12 25.20 8.30
C GLU A 6 9.23 26.29 9.36
N ARG A 7 8.62 27.45 9.11
CA ARG A 7 8.72 28.62 10.00
C ARG A 7 7.77 28.57 11.18
N GLU A 8 6.52 28.16 10.94
CA GLU A 8 5.44 28.32 11.93
C GLU A 8 5.08 27.00 12.64
N VAL A 9 5.19 25.86 11.95
CA VAL A 9 4.64 24.57 12.44
C VAL A 9 5.75 23.64 12.93
N ALA A 10 6.77 23.40 12.11
CA ALA A 10 7.86 22.48 12.42
C ALA A 10 8.53 22.77 13.79
N PRO A 11 8.81 24.03 14.20
CA PRO A 11 9.43 24.30 15.49
C PRO A 11 8.56 23.90 16.69
N LEU A 12 7.23 23.96 16.55
CA LEU A 12 6.27 23.61 17.59
C LEU A 12 6.06 22.09 17.68
N PHE A 13 6.06 21.40 16.55
CA PHE A 13 5.73 19.97 16.48
C PHE A 13 6.96 19.05 16.53
N THR A 14 8.15 19.50 16.15
CA THR A 14 9.38 18.68 16.24
C THR A 14 9.65 18.16 17.65
N PRO A 15 9.52 18.96 18.74
CA PRO A 15 9.70 18.45 20.09
C PRO A 15 8.69 17.36 20.48
N LEU A 16 7.49 17.39 19.89
CA LEU A 16 6.42 16.44 20.17
C LEU A 16 6.68 15.05 19.61
N LEU A 17 7.61 14.90 18.65
CA LEU A 17 7.99 13.60 18.08
C LEU A 17 8.75 12.70 19.07
N ARG A 18 9.35 13.28 20.11
CA ARG A 18 10.24 12.59 21.06
C ARG A 18 9.50 11.52 21.88
N VAL A 19 10.19 10.41 22.12
CA VAL A 19 9.77 9.42 23.12
C VAL A 19 9.67 10.09 24.49
N GLY A 20 8.58 9.85 25.21
CA GLY A 20 8.25 10.50 26.48
C GLY A 20 7.16 11.58 26.35
N THR A 21 6.91 12.11 25.15
CA THR A 21 5.72 12.92 24.88
C THR A 21 4.46 12.04 24.90
N ALA A 22 3.31 12.62 25.29
CA ALA A 22 2.02 11.93 25.27
C ALA A 22 1.75 11.28 23.89
N PRO A 23 1.32 10.00 23.84
CA PRO A 23 1.14 9.27 22.58
C PRO A 23 0.26 9.97 21.53
N SER A 24 -0.83 10.62 21.95
CA SER A 24 -1.70 11.38 21.04
C SER A 24 -1.02 12.60 20.42
N LEU A 25 -0.16 13.30 21.17
CA LEU A 25 0.61 14.43 20.63
C LEU A 25 1.71 13.96 19.68
N ARG A 26 2.36 12.83 19.99
CA ARG A 26 3.31 12.18 19.08
C ARG A 26 2.64 11.81 17.76
N HIS A 27 1.45 11.21 17.82
CA HIS A 27 0.67 10.84 16.65
C HIS A 27 0.35 12.06 15.78
N ASN A 28 -0.19 13.12 16.38
CA ASN A 28 -0.52 14.34 15.64
C ASN A 28 0.72 14.98 14.98
N ALA A 29 1.87 14.93 15.66
CA ALA A 29 3.12 15.39 15.08
C ALA A 29 3.54 14.52 13.90
N ILE A 30 3.54 13.18 14.03
CA ILE A 30 3.85 12.27 12.92
C ILE A 30 2.96 12.56 11.71
N CYS A 31 1.64 12.60 11.88
CA CYS A 31 0.69 12.86 10.79
C CYS A 31 0.97 14.19 10.07
N LEU A 32 1.26 15.27 10.80
CA LEU A 32 1.59 16.56 10.19
C LEU A 32 2.87 16.52 9.35
N PHE A 33 3.89 15.79 9.81
CA PHE A 33 5.12 15.62 9.06
C PHE A 33 4.93 14.69 7.85
N ASP A 34 4.09 13.65 7.97
CA ASP A 34 3.71 12.77 6.86
C ASP A 34 3.03 13.56 5.74
N ASP A 35 2.04 14.40 6.09
CA ASP A 35 1.31 15.25 5.13
C ASP A 35 2.28 16.15 4.36
N VAL A 36 3.21 16.80 5.06
CA VAL A 36 4.18 17.69 4.40
C VAL A 36 5.11 16.93 3.46
N ILE A 37 5.50 15.69 3.79
CA ILE A 37 6.28 14.84 2.90
C ILE A 37 5.47 14.45 1.66
N GLU A 38 4.19 14.12 1.84
CA GLU A 38 3.29 13.72 0.76
C GLU A 38 3.05 14.88 -0.23
N ILE A 39 2.56 16.02 0.27
CA ILE A 39 2.06 17.12 -0.59
C ILE A 39 3.05 18.29 -0.73
N GLY A 40 4.15 18.33 0.03
CA GLY A 40 5.08 19.46 0.05
C GLY A 40 6.07 19.52 -1.13
N GLY A 41 6.06 18.53 -2.03
CA GLY A 41 6.98 18.48 -3.16
C GLY A 41 8.45 18.36 -2.74
N PRO A 42 9.42 18.63 -3.64
CA PRO A 42 10.83 18.32 -3.41
C PRO A 42 11.43 18.99 -2.17
N THR A 43 10.98 20.20 -1.81
CA THR A 43 11.51 20.94 -0.66
C THR A 43 11.23 20.29 0.70
N ALA A 44 10.24 19.39 0.77
CA ALA A 44 9.86 18.68 1.98
C ALA A 44 10.88 17.62 2.40
N GLU A 45 11.81 17.23 1.52
CA GLU A 45 12.82 16.20 1.78
C GLU A 45 13.63 16.46 3.06
N ARG A 46 13.87 17.74 3.38
CA ARG A 46 14.59 18.17 4.59
C ARG A 46 13.96 17.64 5.88
N PHE A 47 12.66 17.36 5.89
CA PHE A 47 11.94 16.87 7.06
C PHE A 47 12.05 15.36 7.23
N VAL A 48 12.46 14.61 6.20
CA VAL A 48 12.63 13.16 6.27
C VAL A 48 13.67 12.78 7.34
N VAL A 49 14.73 13.58 7.51
CA VAL A 49 15.76 13.32 8.54
C VAL A 49 15.22 13.47 9.96
N ILE A 50 14.20 14.31 10.15
CA ILE A 50 13.53 14.53 11.45
C ILE A 50 12.51 13.42 11.69
N LEU A 51 11.76 13.05 10.65
CA LEU A 51 10.66 12.11 10.77
C LEU A 51 11.14 10.66 10.89
N LEU A 52 12.15 10.22 10.13
CA LEU A 52 12.59 8.82 10.11
C LEU A 52 12.87 8.23 11.51
N PRO A 53 13.60 8.92 12.43
CA PRO A 53 13.76 8.46 13.80
C PRO A 53 12.43 8.34 14.56
N ALA A 54 11.49 9.27 14.35
CA ALA A 54 10.19 9.25 15.00
C ALA A 54 9.32 8.07 14.54
N LEU A 55 9.39 7.70 13.25
CA LEU A 55 8.69 6.51 12.72
C LEU A 55 9.25 5.23 13.35
N ARG A 56 10.59 5.10 13.49
CA ARG A 56 11.23 3.98 14.20
C ARG A 56 10.68 3.82 15.61
N ASP A 57 10.56 4.93 16.33
CA ASP A 57 10.06 4.95 17.70
C ASP A 57 8.54 4.78 17.79
N GLY A 58 7.80 5.11 16.73
CA GLY A 58 6.37 4.88 16.63
C GLY A 58 6.03 3.39 16.43
N PHE A 59 6.81 2.66 15.63
CA PHE A 59 6.69 1.20 15.53
C PHE A 59 6.92 0.47 16.86
N LYS A 60 7.78 1.01 17.73
CA LYS A 60 8.05 0.46 19.07
C LYS A 60 7.01 0.86 20.13
N ALA A 61 6.06 1.73 19.77
CA ALA A 61 5.01 2.15 20.68
C ALA A 61 4.01 1.02 20.96
N LYS A 62 3.26 1.14 22.06
CA LYS A 62 2.20 0.17 22.40
C LYS A 62 0.91 0.47 21.65
N GLU A 63 0.75 1.72 21.23
CA GLU A 63 -0.46 2.26 20.63
C GLU A 63 -0.51 1.93 19.13
N PRO A 64 -1.53 1.17 18.66
CA PRO A 64 -1.63 0.80 17.25
C PRO A 64 -1.68 2.01 16.30
N TYR A 65 -2.35 3.10 16.69
CA TYR A 65 -2.42 4.30 15.85
C TYR A 65 -1.04 4.95 15.61
N LEU A 66 -0.09 4.83 16.54
CA LEU A 66 1.29 5.30 16.31
C LEU A 66 2.03 4.40 15.32
N GLN A 67 1.81 3.08 15.39
CA GLN A 67 2.37 2.13 14.45
C GLN A 67 1.80 2.33 13.04
N GLN A 68 0.47 2.55 12.94
CA GLN A 68 -0.23 2.84 11.68
C GLN A 68 0.30 4.13 11.04
N ALA A 69 0.33 5.24 11.78
CA ALA A 69 0.91 6.50 11.28
C ALA A 69 2.38 6.33 10.88
N SER A 70 3.14 5.52 11.62
CA SER A 70 4.54 5.25 11.26
C SER A 70 4.68 4.51 9.93
N ALA A 71 3.83 3.51 9.69
CA ALA A 71 3.79 2.78 8.42
C ALA A 71 3.36 3.69 7.26
N TYR A 72 2.35 4.53 7.48
CA TYR A 72 1.94 5.55 6.52
C TYR A 72 3.11 6.46 6.14
N GLY A 73 3.80 7.04 7.12
CA GLY A 73 4.98 7.88 6.88
C GLY A 73 6.08 7.19 6.07
N VAL A 74 6.37 5.91 6.35
CA VAL A 74 7.33 5.14 5.54
C VAL A 74 6.85 4.98 4.09
N CYS A 75 5.56 4.68 3.88
CA CYS A 75 4.95 4.63 2.54
C CYS A 75 5.16 5.95 1.79
N LYS A 76 4.87 7.10 2.42
CA LYS A 76 5.05 8.42 1.81
C LYS A 76 6.51 8.72 1.49
N ILE A 77 7.44 8.41 2.40
CA ILE A 77 8.88 8.58 2.13
C ILE A 77 9.32 7.72 0.94
N ALA A 78 8.88 6.46 0.86
CA ALA A 78 9.24 5.56 -0.24
C ALA A 78 8.78 6.09 -1.60
N LYS A 79 7.58 6.67 -1.67
CA LYS A 79 7.02 7.24 -2.91
C LYS A 79 7.66 8.57 -3.31
N ARG A 80 8.04 9.41 -2.34
CA ARG A 80 8.47 10.79 -2.60
C ARG A 80 9.98 10.97 -2.61
N PHE A 81 10.68 10.23 -1.76
CA PHE A 81 12.12 10.32 -1.54
C PHE A 81 12.75 8.92 -1.37
N PRO A 82 12.59 8.02 -2.36
CA PRO A 82 13.02 6.62 -2.22
C PRO A 82 14.50 6.48 -1.83
N HIS A 83 15.38 7.36 -2.32
CA HIS A 83 16.81 7.36 -1.99
C HIS A 83 17.09 7.52 -0.49
N ARG A 84 16.16 8.09 0.28
CA ARG A 84 16.25 8.18 1.75
C ARG A 84 16.05 6.84 2.45
N LEU A 85 15.42 5.88 1.78
CA LEU A 85 15.21 4.52 2.26
C LEU A 85 16.15 3.50 1.62
N VAL A 86 17.03 3.88 0.70
CA VAL A 86 17.99 2.97 0.01
C VAL A 86 19.28 2.75 0.81
N ALA A 87 19.60 3.64 1.77
CA ALA A 87 20.78 3.47 2.61
C ALA A 87 20.68 2.14 3.39
N PRO A 88 21.65 1.20 3.27
CA PRO A 88 21.46 -0.19 3.68
C PRO A 88 20.93 -0.40 5.09
N HIS A 89 21.44 0.35 6.07
CA HIS A 89 20.96 0.28 7.45
C HIS A 89 19.53 0.81 7.61
N THR A 90 19.18 1.90 6.91
CA THR A 90 17.82 2.46 6.97
C THR A 90 16.81 1.53 6.30
N THR A 91 17.15 0.95 5.15
CA THR A 91 16.30 -0.03 4.46
C THR A 91 16.06 -1.23 5.36
N HIS A 92 17.14 -1.81 5.90
CA HIS A 92 17.06 -3.02 6.71
C HIS A 92 16.23 -2.81 7.98
N ASP A 93 16.47 -1.70 8.70
CA ASP A 93 15.74 -1.37 9.92
C ASP A 93 14.24 -1.19 9.65
N MET A 94 13.88 -0.43 8.61
CA MET A 94 12.48 -0.16 8.26
C MET A 94 11.76 -1.41 7.76
N LEU A 95 12.40 -2.18 6.87
CA LEU A 95 11.84 -3.44 6.39
C LEU A 95 11.64 -4.43 7.55
N GLY A 96 12.59 -4.53 8.48
CA GLY A 96 12.46 -5.40 9.65
C GLY A 96 11.24 -5.07 10.49
N LEU A 97 10.99 -3.77 10.76
CA LEU A 97 9.82 -3.33 11.52
C LEU A 97 8.50 -3.59 10.79
N LEU A 98 8.44 -3.32 9.48
CA LEU A 98 7.27 -3.57 8.65
C LEU A 98 6.95 -5.06 8.57
N LEU A 99 7.96 -5.90 8.31
CA LEU A 99 7.80 -7.34 8.22
C LEU A 99 7.36 -7.92 9.57
N ALA A 100 7.93 -7.46 10.69
CA ALA A 100 7.52 -7.88 12.02
C ALA A 100 6.06 -7.51 12.33
N ALA A 101 5.58 -6.35 11.87
CA ALA A 101 4.19 -5.94 12.03
C ALA A 101 3.23 -6.81 11.18
N VAL A 102 3.61 -7.12 9.93
CA VAL A 102 2.81 -7.93 9.02
C VAL A 102 2.77 -9.41 9.42
N GLN A 103 3.88 -9.96 9.93
CA GLN A 103 4.01 -11.37 10.31
C GLN A 103 3.67 -11.64 11.78
N GLY A 104 3.46 -10.59 12.58
CA GLY A 104 3.18 -10.74 14.00
C GLY A 104 1.84 -11.43 14.26
N GLU A 105 1.76 -12.25 15.30
CA GLU A 105 0.53 -12.93 15.75
C GLU A 105 -0.54 -11.98 16.34
N GLN A 106 -0.41 -10.67 16.11
CA GLN A 106 -1.36 -9.69 16.61
C GLN A 106 -2.72 -9.96 15.98
N LYS A 107 -3.71 -10.17 16.85
CA LYS A 107 -4.96 -10.86 16.50
C LYS A 107 -5.67 -10.14 15.37
N ASP A 108 -5.79 -10.82 14.22
CA ASP A 108 -6.66 -10.42 13.10
C ASP A 108 -8.09 -10.07 13.55
N SER A 109 -8.52 -10.54 14.73
CA SER A 109 -9.82 -10.18 15.31
C SER A 109 -9.92 -8.73 15.83
N ILE A 110 -8.82 -7.98 15.94
CA ILE A 110 -8.80 -6.61 16.46
C ILE A 110 -8.58 -5.63 15.30
N LEU A 111 -9.59 -4.80 15.03
CA LEU A 111 -9.57 -3.81 13.94
C LEU A 111 -8.32 -2.92 13.96
N ALA A 112 -7.94 -2.40 15.13
CA ALA A 112 -6.79 -1.51 15.25
C ALA A 112 -5.48 -2.14 14.77
N PHE A 113 -5.27 -3.44 14.98
CA PHE A 113 -4.08 -4.14 14.48
C PHE A 113 -4.18 -4.45 12.99
N ARG A 114 -5.39 -4.76 12.47
CA ARG A 114 -5.59 -4.89 11.03
C ARG A 114 -5.27 -3.58 10.29
N LEU A 115 -5.67 -2.42 10.82
CA LEU A 115 -5.32 -1.13 10.25
C LEU A 115 -3.80 -0.91 10.16
N VAL A 116 -3.06 -1.30 11.21
CA VAL A 116 -1.59 -1.27 11.22
C VAL A 116 -1.03 -2.20 10.13
N THR A 117 -1.49 -3.45 10.08
CA THR A 117 -1.03 -4.44 9.11
C THR A 117 -1.24 -3.96 7.68
N GLU A 118 -2.42 -3.42 7.35
CA GLU A 118 -2.72 -2.94 5.99
C GLU A 118 -1.88 -1.74 5.59
N ASN A 119 -1.64 -0.79 6.50
CA ASN A 119 -0.72 0.32 6.26
C ASN A 119 0.74 -0.17 6.12
N CYS A 120 1.15 -1.21 6.85
CA CYS A 120 2.46 -1.83 6.68
C CYS A 120 2.58 -2.53 5.33
N VAL A 121 1.54 -3.23 4.87
CA VAL A 121 1.48 -3.85 3.54
C VAL A 121 1.61 -2.77 2.46
N SER A 122 0.91 -1.65 2.57
CA SER A 122 1.06 -0.51 1.65
C SER A 122 2.51 0.02 1.62
N ALA A 123 3.13 0.20 2.78
CA ALA A 123 4.52 0.63 2.87
C ALA A 123 5.51 -0.39 2.24
N LEU A 124 5.28 -1.69 2.44
CA LEU A 124 6.09 -2.75 1.81
C LEU A 124 5.99 -2.70 0.28
N GLY A 125 4.77 -2.57 -0.27
CA GLY A 125 4.58 -2.39 -1.71
C GLY A 125 5.30 -1.15 -2.23
N SER A 126 5.19 -0.03 -1.52
CA SER A 126 5.83 1.24 -1.87
C SER A 126 7.36 1.13 -1.88
N ILE A 127 7.95 0.44 -0.88
CA ILE A 127 9.38 0.15 -0.88
C ILE A 127 9.73 -0.77 -2.06
N ALA A 128 8.98 -1.84 -2.28
CA ALA A 128 9.23 -2.80 -3.35
C ALA A 128 9.36 -2.13 -4.73
N PHE A 129 8.47 -1.19 -5.06
CA PHE A 129 8.46 -0.54 -6.37
C PHE A 129 9.36 0.70 -6.48
N ASN A 130 9.76 1.33 -5.37
CA ASN A 130 10.48 2.61 -5.42
C ASN A 130 11.88 2.59 -4.80
N ALA A 131 12.13 1.75 -3.79
CA ALA A 131 13.33 1.82 -2.95
C ALA A 131 14.03 0.47 -2.69
N ALA A 132 13.43 -0.65 -3.09
CA ALA A 132 13.97 -1.98 -2.81
C ALA A 132 15.20 -2.31 -3.68
N PRO A 133 16.25 -2.91 -3.10
CA PRO A 133 17.30 -3.58 -3.85
C PRO A 133 16.73 -4.67 -4.78
N ILE A 134 17.34 -4.83 -5.96
CA ILE A 134 16.86 -5.74 -7.03
C ILE A 134 16.70 -7.18 -6.54
N ASP A 135 17.61 -7.65 -5.69
CA ASP A 135 17.61 -9.01 -5.12
C ASP A 135 16.48 -9.26 -4.12
N THR A 136 15.93 -8.21 -3.52
CA THR A 136 14.81 -8.28 -2.56
C THR A 136 13.47 -7.85 -3.14
N GLN A 137 13.47 -7.21 -4.31
CA GLN A 137 12.26 -6.63 -4.91
C GLN A 137 11.19 -7.68 -5.19
N ASP A 138 11.54 -8.81 -5.82
CA ASP A 138 10.57 -9.85 -6.20
C ASP A 138 9.88 -10.47 -4.97
N SER A 139 10.63 -10.74 -3.90
CA SER A 139 10.07 -11.33 -2.68
C SER A 139 9.12 -10.37 -1.96
N LEU A 140 9.45 -9.06 -1.94
CA LEU A 140 8.57 -8.03 -1.40
C LEU A 140 7.28 -7.88 -2.22
N ILE A 141 7.37 -7.93 -3.56
CA ILE A 141 6.17 -7.87 -4.43
C ILE A 141 5.28 -9.08 -4.19
N ARG A 142 5.83 -10.29 -4.08
CA ARG A 142 5.06 -11.51 -3.78
C ARG A 142 4.33 -11.40 -2.44
N LEU A 143 5.03 -10.91 -1.41
CA LEU A 143 4.45 -10.71 -0.08
C LEU A 143 3.35 -9.64 -0.12
N TRP A 144 3.57 -8.53 -0.82
CA TRP A 144 2.56 -7.48 -0.98
C TRP A 144 1.31 -8.03 -1.67
N LEU A 145 1.45 -8.69 -2.82
CA LEU A 145 0.35 -9.30 -3.56
C LEU A 145 -0.38 -10.40 -2.77
N SER A 146 0.29 -11.11 -1.85
CA SER A 146 -0.38 -12.14 -1.03
C SER A 146 -1.33 -11.55 0.01
N HIS A 147 -1.13 -10.29 0.42
CA HIS A 147 -1.97 -9.60 1.40
C HIS A 147 -3.11 -8.80 0.77
N LEU A 148 -3.14 -8.66 -0.56
CA LEU A 148 -4.23 -7.97 -1.26
C LEU A 148 -5.43 -8.90 -1.53
N PRO A 149 -6.65 -8.35 -1.57
CA PRO A 149 -7.00 -6.94 -1.37
C PRO A 149 -7.06 -6.55 0.12
N LEU A 150 -6.81 -5.27 0.40
CA LEU A 150 -6.98 -4.66 1.71
C LEU A 150 -8.46 -4.39 1.99
N ARG A 151 -8.88 -4.45 3.26
CA ARG A 151 -10.30 -4.37 3.66
C ARG A 151 -10.59 -3.57 4.92
N ALA A 152 -9.65 -3.46 5.85
CA ALA A 152 -9.87 -2.80 7.13
C ALA A 152 -9.75 -1.27 7.03
N ASP A 153 -8.74 -0.78 6.33
CA ASP A 153 -8.51 0.64 6.07
C ASP A 153 -9.00 0.97 4.67
N GLU A 154 -10.27 1.37 4.54
CA GLU A 154 -10.89 1.63 3.25
C GLU A 154 -10.18 2.72 2.43
N MET A 155 -9.62 3.73 3.09
CA MET A 155 -8.90 4.80 2.40
C MET A 155 -7.61 4.26 1.80
N GLU A 156 -6.84 3.53 2.60
CA GLU A 156 -5.60 2.91 2.14
C GLU A 156 -5.86 1.82 1.09
N ALA A 157 -6.93 1.03 1.25
CA ALA A 157 -7.36 0.04 0.29
C ALA A 157 -7.62 0.65 -1.09
N ARG A 158 -8.40 1.75 -1.15
CA ARG A 158 -8.66 2.45 -2.42
C ARG A 158 -7.37 2.93 -3.09
N VAL A 159 -6.44 3.50 -2.32
CA VAL A 159 -5.13 3.94 -2.83
C VAL A 159 -4.35 2.77 -3.39
N VAL A 160 -4.16 1.70 -2.62
CA VAL A 160 -3.33 0.54 -3.00
C VAL A 160 -3.92 -0.22 -4.20
N HIS A 161 -5.24 -0.35 -4.29
CA HIS A 161 -5.89 -0.99 -5.43
C HIS A 161 -5.79 -0.14 -6.71
N SER A 162 -5.87 1.19 -6.60
CA SER A 162 -5.58 2.09 -7.73
C SER A 162 -4.13 1.97 -8.17
N GLU A 163 -3.18 1.93 -7.23
CA GLU A 163 -1.75 1.81 -7.53
C GLU A 163 -1.40 0.48 -8.20
N LEU A 164 -2.06 -0.61 -7.82
CA LEU A 164 -1.95 -1.88 -8.54
C LEU A 164 -2.36 -1.72 -10.02
N CYS A 165 -3.43 -0.97 -10.30
CA CYS A 165 -3.83 -0.67 -11.67
C CYS A 165 -2.79 0.22 -12.37
N ASP A 166 -2.24 1.23 -11.68
CA ASP A 166 -1.19 2.11 -12.24
C ASP A 166 0.03 1.29 -12.67
N LEU A 167 0.51 0.38 -11.82
CA LEU A 167 1.66 -0.47 -12.10
C LEU A 167 1.45 -1.36 -13.33
N ILE A 168 0.24 -1.89 -13.51
CA ILE A 168 -0.08 -2.75 -14.66
C ILE A 168 -0.22 -1.93 -15.94
N GLU A 169 -0.96 -0.82 -15.90
CA GLU A 169 -1.21 0.04 -17.06
C GLU A 169 0.07 0.72 -17.57
N THR A 170 0.98 1.08 -16.66
CA THR A 170 2.30 1.63 -17.02
C THR A 170 3.30 0.56 -17.47
N GLY A 171 2.94 -0.72 -17.35
CA GLY A 171 3.81 -1.84 -17.72
C GLY A 171 5.06 -1.96 -16.84
N HIS A 172 4.93 -1.67 -15.53
CA HIS A 172 6.07 -1.74 -14.61
C HIS A 172 6.74 -3.13 -14.68
N PRO A 173 8.04 -3.24 -14.98
CA PRO A 173 8.66 -4.52 -15.37
C PRO A 173 8.56 -5.60 -14.28
N ALA A 174 8.53 -5.21 -13.01
CA ALA A 174 8.45 -6.14 -11.88
C ALA A 174 7.01 -6.61 -11.54
N ILE A 175 5.94 -5.94 -12.00
CA ILE A 175 4.59 -6.21 -11.48
C ILE A 175 4.07 -7.59 -11.87
N VAL A 176 4.24 -7.99 -13.13
CA VAL A 176 3.82 -9.31 -13.63
C VAL A 176 4.79 -10.42 -13.22
N GLY A 177 5.98 -10.07 -12.76
CA GLY A 177 7.04 -11.00 -12.40
C GLY A 177 7.67 -11.68 -13.62
N LYS A 178 8.82 -12.31 -13.40
CA LYS A 178 9.46 -13.15 -14.42
C LYS A 178 8.51 -14.26 -14.84
N ASP A 179 8.40 -14.51 -16.15
CA ASP A 179 7.55 -15.56 -16.72
C ASP A 179 6.07 -15.47 -16.28
N LEU A 180 5.60 -14.24 -16.01
CA LEU A 180 4.24 -13.94 -15.55
C LEU A 180 3.90 -14.57 -14.17
N ALA A 181 4.90 -14.82 -13.33
CA ALA A 181 4.73 -15.50 -12.04
C ALA A 181 3.77 -14.81 -11.05
N HIS A 182 3.51 -13.50 -11.20
CA HIS A 182 2.60 -12.75 -10.32
C HIS A 182 1.17 -12.65 -10.87
N LEU A 183 0.96 -13.03 -12.13
CA LEU A 183 -0.33 -12.93 -12.80
C LEU A 183 -1.47 -13.66 -12.07
N PRO A 184 -1.28 -14.89 -11.52
CA PRO A 184 -2.34 -15.56 -10.78
C PRO A 184 -2.81 -14.76 -9.55
N SER A 185 -1.89 -14.14 -8.83
CA SER A 185 -2.21 -13.30 -7.68
C SER A 185 -2.99 -12.04 -8.08
N ILE A 186 -2.57 -11.38 -9.17
CA ILE A 186 -3.27 -10.20 -9.71
C ILE A 186 -4.71 -10.55 -10.10
N ILE A 187 -4.91 -11.65 -10.82
CA ILE A 187 -6.24 -12.10 -11.25
C ILE A 187 -7.11 -12.47 -10.04
N ARG A 188 -6.55 -13.15 -9.03
CA ARG A 188 -7.25 -13.43 -7.75
C ARG A 188 -7.71 -12.16 -7.06
N ILE A 189 -6.84 -11.15 -6.95
CA ILE A 189 -7.16 -9.87 -6.30
C ILE A 189 -8.32 -9.20 -7.06
N PHE A 190 -8.23 -9.10 -8.38
CA PHE A 190 -9.27 -8.50 -9.19
C PHE A 190 -10.61 -9.25 -9.10
N ALA A 191 -10.58 -10.58 -9.06
CA ALA A 191 -11.79 -11.38 -8.85
C ALA A 191 -12.45 -11.08 -7.49
N GLN A 192 -11.66 -11.03 -6.41
CA GLN A 192 -12.17 -10.71 -5.08
C GLN A 192 -12.74 -9.30 -4.99
N LEU A 193 -12.07 -8.30 -5.59
CA LEU A 193 -12.59 -6.93 -5.65
C LEU A 193 -13.93 -6.86 -6.39
N LEU A 194 -14.08 -7.62 -7.48
CA LEU A 194 -15.34 -7.68 -8.23
C LEU A 194 -16.46 -8.31 -7.43
N GLU A 195 -16.20 -9.42 -6.73
CA GLU A 195 -17.18 -10.08 -5.86
C GLU A 195 -17.71 -9.11 -4.80
N GLU A 196 -16.81 -8.41 -4.10
CA GLU A 196 -17.18 -7.45 -3.05
C GLU A 196 -18.01 -6.28 -3.60
N THR A 197 -17.79 -5.87 -4.85
CA THR A 197 -18.61 -4.83 -5.51
C THR A 197 -19.96 -5.33 -6.03
N GLU A 198 -20.13 -6.63 -6.31
CA GLU A 198 -21.46 -7.19 -6.65
C GLU A 198 -22.33 -7.37 -5.40
N GLU A 199 -21.72 -7.64 -4.25
CA GLU A 199 -22.41 -7.82 -2.97
C GLU A 199 -22.84 -6.49 -2.34
N THR A 200 -22.20 -5.37 -2.70
CA THR A 200 -22.49 -4.04 -2.18
C THR A 200 -23.36 -3.21 -3.15
N SER A 201 -24.36 -2.50 -2.61
CA SER A 201 -25.34 -1.71 -3.38
C SER A 201 -24.69 -0.58 -4.22
N PRO A 202 -25.27 -0.11 -5.35
CA PRO A 202 -24.66 0.91 -6.24
C PRO A 202 -24.37 2.30 -5.63
N ASP A 203 -24.91 2.59 -4.45
CA ASP A 203 -24.85 3.89 -3.76
C ASP A 203 -23.70 4.04 -2.75
N MET A 204 -22.78 3.07 -2.66
CA MET A 204 -21.87 2.97 -1.52
C MET A 204 -20.69 3.97 -1.55
N MET A 205 -20.71 4.91 -0.61
CA MET A 205 -19.55 5.72 -0.19
C MET A 205 -18.47 4.88 0.52
N GLU A 206 -18.83 3.66 0.96
CA GLU A 206 -18.03 2.71 1.75
C GLU A 206 -17.66 1.50 0.88
N SER A 207 -16.72 1.68 -0.05
CA SER A 207 -16.14 0.59 -0.83
C SER A 207 -14.62 0.65 -0.78
N ILE A 208 -13.98 -0.51 -0.69
CA ILE A 208 -12.52 -0.69 -0.70
C ILE A 208 -11.92 -0.45 -2.10
N VAL A 209 -12.75 -0.24 -3.12
CA VAL A 209 -12.37 0.09 -4.48
C VAL A 209 -13.34 1.13 -5.05
N ASP A 210 -12.81 2.26 -5.52
CA ASP A 210 -13.66 3.29 -6.11
C ASP A 210 -14.12 2.93 -7.55
N LYS A 211 -15.15 3.62 -8.04
CA LYS A 211 -15.74 3.38 -9.37
C LYS A 211 -14.75 3.59 -10.53
N VAL A 212 -13.76 4.47 -10.38
CA VAL A 212 -12.72 4.70 -11.40
C VAL A 212 -11.80 3.48 -11.45
N THR A 213 -11.28 3.06 -10.30
CA THR A 213 -10.40 1.89 -10.14
C THR A 213 -11.10 0.61 -10.59
N LEU A 214 -12.40 0.45 -10.30
CA LEU A 214 -13.21 -0.68 -10.77
C LEU A 214 -13.31 -0.74 -12.31
N ARG A 215 -13.46 0.41 -12.98
CA ARG A 215 -13.45 0.44 -14.45
C ARG A 215 -12.08 0.09 -15.02
N ARG A 216 -11.02 0.56 -14.38
CA ARG A 216 -9.62 0.29 -14.77
C ARG A 216 -9.30 -1.19 -14.67
N LEU A 217 -9.59 -1.84 -13.54
CA LEU A 217 -9.33 -3.28 -13.38
C LEU A 217 -10.09 -4.12 -14.41
N LEU A 218 -11.33 -3.75 -14.75
CA LEU A 218 -12.11 -4.43 -15.78
C LEU A 218 -11.52 -4.25 -17.18
N GLN A 219 -11.00 -3.06 -17.49
CA GLN A 219 -10.30 -2.81 -18.74
C GLN A 219 -8.99 -3.61 -18.84
N ILE A 220 -8.23 -3.68 -17.73
CA ILE A 220 -7.01 -4.48 -17.64
C ILE A 220 -7.33 -5.97 -17.88
N LEU A 221 -8.37 -6.52 -17.25
CA LEU A 221 -8.80 -7.91 -17.46
C LEU A 221 -9.15 -8.20 -18.92
N LYS A 222 -9.87 -7.28 -19.59
CA LYS A 222 -10.19 -7.39 -21.02
C LYS A 222 -8.92 -7.39 -21.89
N GLN A 223 -7.98 -6.50 -21.60
CA GLN A 223 -6.72 -6.42 -22.33
C GLN A 223 -5.87 -7.67 -22.14
N MET A 224 -5.73 -8.16 -20.90
CA MET A 224 -5.03 -9.41 -20.60
C MET A 224 -5.64 -10.57 -21.39
N ARG A 225 -6.98 -10.70 -21.40
CA ARG A 225 -7.70 -11.74 -22.16
C ARG A 225 -7.44 -11.67 -23.66
N ALA A 226 -7.31 -10.48 -24.22
CA ALA A 226 -7.12 -10.28 -25.66
C ALA A 226 -5.66 -10.49 -26.10
N GLN A 227 -4.70 -10.19 -25.25
CA GLN A 227 -3.28 -10.09 -25.62
C GLN A 227 -2.43 -11.26 -25.15
N MET A 228 -2.84 -11.98 -24.10
CA MET A 228 -2.05 -13.07 -23.55
C MET A 228 -2.34 -14.42 -24.24
N PRO A 229 -1.32 -15.30 -24.38
CA PRO A 229 -1.52 -16.64 -24.90
C PRO A 229 -2.54 -17.42 -24.05
N ALA A 230 -3.42 -18.18 -24.71
CA ALA A 230 -4.51 -18.92 -24.05
C ALA A 230 -4.02 -19.77 -22.87
N GLY A 231 -2.88 -20.46 -23.01
CA GLY A 231 -2.33 -21.31 -21.93
C GLY A 231 -1.84 -20.54 -20.69
N SER A 232 -1.32 -19.33 -20.84
CA SER A 232 -0.87 -18.50 -19.70
C SER A 232 -2.05 -17.97 -18.88
N LEU A 233 -3.11 -17.62 -19.60
CA LEU A 233 -4.36 -17.15 -19.02
C LEU A 233 -5.13 -18.27 -18.32
N GLU A 234 -5.24 -19.45 -18.93
CA GLU A 234 -5.87 -20.62 -18.33
C GLU A 234 -5.16 -21.03 -17.03
N ALA A 235 -3.82 -21.00 -17.02
CA ALA A 235 -3.04 -21.27 -15.81
C ALA A 235 -3.32 -20.25 -14.69
N ALA A 236 -3.39 -18.95 -15.03
CA ALA A 236 -3.65 -17.91 -14.06
C ALA A 236 -5.11 -17.91 -13.56
N TRP A 237 -6.08 -18.26 -14.41
CA TRP A 237 -7.48 -18.46 -14.03
C TRP A 237 -7.75 -19.79 -13.31
N GLY A 238 -6.86 -20.77 -13.44
CA GLY A 238 -6.98 -22.08 -12.78
C GLY A 238 -7.00 -21.99 -11.25
N GLY A 239 -6.45 -20.93 -10.68
CA GLY A 239 -6.48 -20.67 -9.23
C GLY A 239 -7.76 -20.01 -8.70
N LEU A 240 -8.68 -19.60 -9.59
CA LEU A 240 -9.96 -19.00 -9.18
C LEU A 240 -11.01 -20.07 -8.84
N THR A 241 -11.89 -19.75 -7.89
CA THR A 241 -13.09 -20.56 -7.66
C THR A 241 -14.08 -20.44 -8.82
N GLU A 242 -15.06 -21.36 -8.91
CA GLU A 242 -16.09 -21.27 -9.94
C GLU A 242 -16.89 -19.97 -9.86
N ALA A 243 -17.25 -19.55 -8.64
CA ALA A 243 -17.94 -18.28 -8.40
C ALA A 243 -17.11 -17.09 -8.92
N GLN A 244 -15.82 -17.05 -8.60
CA GLN A 244 -14.90 -16.01 -9.08
C GLN A 244 -14.81 -15.96 -10.60
N ARG A 245 -14.71 -17.12 -11.26
CA ARG A 245 -14.69 -17.21 -12.73
C ARG A 245 -15.97 -16.68 -13.35
N VAL A 246 -17.13 -17.01 -12.77
CA VAL A 246 -18.42 -16.50 -13.22
C VAL A 246 -18.49 -14.98 -13.05
N THR A 247 -18.14 -14.46 -11.87
CA THR A 247 -18.14 -13.03 -11.55
C THR A 247 -17.24 -12.24 -12.50
N VAL A 248 -16.00 -12.69 -12.73
CA VAL A 248 -15.05 -12.06 -13.66
C VAL A 248 -15.61 -12.04 -15.08
N ASN A 249 -16.11 -13.18 -15.59
CA ASN A 249 -16.67 -13.26 -16.95
C ASN A 249 -17.88 -12.35 -17.14
N LYS A 250 -18.81 -12.37 -16.19
CA LYS A 250 -20.02 -11.54 -16.18
C LYS A 250 -19.69 -10.05 -16.10
N SER A 251 -18.73 -9.67 -15.26
CA SER A 251 -18.33 -8.27 -15.08
C SER A 251 -17.65 -7.70 -16.32
N MET A 252 -16.82 -8.49 -17.01
CA MET A 252 -16.21 -8.07 -18.28
C MET A 252 -17.25 -7.81 -19.38
N GLN A 253 -18.42 -8.48 -19.36
CA GLN A 253 -19.47 -8.29 -20.36
C GLN A 253 -20.35 -7.05 -20.11
N ARG A 254 -20.40 -6.52 -18.88
CA ARG A 254 -21.28 -5.41 -18.49
C ARG A 254 -20.79 -4.01 -18.86
N LEU A 255 -19.50 -3.84 -19.17
CA LEU A 255 -18.88 -2.55 -19.50
C LEU A 255 -18.85 -2.28 -21.02
N VAL A 256 -20.01 -2.32 -21.68
CA VAL A 256 -20.20 -1.80 -23.05
C VAL A 256 -21.06 -0.55 -22.99
#